data_AF-A0A072UR98-F1
#
_entry.id   AF-A0A072UR98-F1
#
_cell.length_a   1.000
_cell.length_b   1.000
_cell.length_c   1.000
_cell.angle_alpha   90.00
_cell.angle_beta   90.00
_cell.angle_gamma   90.00
#
_symmetry.space_group_name_H-M   'P 1'
#
loop_
_entity.id
_entity.type
_entity.pdbx_description
1 polymer ?
#
loop_
_entity_poly.entity_id
_entity_poly.type
_entity_poly.pdbx_seq_one_letter_code
_entity_poly.pdbx_strand_id
1 'polypeptide(L)'
;MSLLFVVFILVEFISPIVSIEDHARDLLAATDEMQRANYFTFVMLIKMSPPDTRLEGNVTFLMPNDRMLANVTLQEESVSKFLLRHSIPSPLLFDTLKQFPSGTTVPSLLPNCIMRISNNGRKNFVVNNVKIISPNICVSGSSIRCHGIDGVLSQTCTLENNHNHGVPIPPPQYNNTNTSCEASPPIPSPSFPSPPYTGDNINPPIWIAPSPTISNGERHEYSGSPRWFFYDAYLIFIVCLMFSFL
;
A
#
# COMPACT_ATOMS: atom_id res chain seq x y z
N MET A 1 24.29 -16.93 40.05
CA MET A 1 22.89 -16.55 39.77
C MET A 1 22.76 -15.11 39.31
N SER A 2 23.35 -14.11 39.99
CA SER A 2 23.21 -12.67 39.62
C SER A 2 23.58 -12.31 38.16
N LEU A 3 24.74 -12.72 37.64
CA LEU A 3 25.18 -12.34 36.29
C LEU A 3 24.27 -12.88 35.17
N LEU A 4 23.76 -14.12 35.32
CA LEU A 4 22.89 -14.73 34.32
C LEU A 4 21.56 -13.97 34.26
N PHE A 5 20.98 -13.62 35.41
CA PHE A 5 19.77 -12.79 35.48
C PHE A 5 19.99 -11.39 34.89
N VAL A 6 21.13 -10.76 35.13
CA VAL A 6 21.45 -9.45 34.52
C VAL A 6 21.55 -9.55 32.99
N VAL A 7 22.18 -10.61 32.46
CA VAL A 7 22.25 -10.84 31.01
C VAL A 7 20.86 -11.13 30.43
N PHE A 8 20.03 -11.94 31.08
CA PHE A 8 18.65 -12.20 30.65
C PHE A 8 17.81 -10.92 30.61
N ILE A 9 17.89 -10.08 31.66
CA ILE A 9 17.22 -8.78 31.68
C ILE A 9 17.74 -7.89 30.55
N LEU A 10 19.05 -7.80 30.35
CA LEU A 10 19.62 -6.98 29.28
C LEU A 10 19.16 -7.41 27.87
N VAL A 11 19.05 -8.71 27.61
CA VAL A 11 18.58 -9.26 26.33
C VAL A 11 17.09 -8.96 26.10
N GLU A 12 16.25 -9.11 27.12
CA GLU A 12 14.82 -8.77 27.05
C GLU A 12 14.58 -7.28 26.83
N PHE A 13 15.39 -6.40 27.41
CA PHE A 13 15.25 -4.95 27.25
C PHE A 13 15.78 -4.41 25.91
N ILE A 14 16.78 -5.05 25.30
CA ILE A 14 17.35 -4.58 24.02
C ILE A 14 16.52 -5.03 22.81
N SER A 15 15.86 -6.19 22.90
CA SER A 15 15.11 -6.78 21.78
C SER A 15 14.03 -5.86 21.17
N PRO A 16 13.19 -5.15 21.95
CA PRO A 16 12.18 -4.24 21.40
C PRO A 16 12.79 -3.06 20.66
N ILE A 17 13.91 -2.51 21.16
CA ILE A 17 14.57 -1.33 20.60
C ILE A 17 15.15 -1.65 19.22
N VAL A 18 15.82 -2.80 19.10
CA VAL A 18 16.37 -3.27 17.82
C VAL A 18 15.26 -3.50 16.80
N SER A 19 14.13 -4.08 17.22
CA SER A 19 12.97 -4.31 16.34
C SER A 19 12.34 -3.01 15.83
N ILE A 20 12.22 -1.98 16.67
CA ILE A 20 11.67 -0.67 16.25
C ILE A 20 12.57 -0.01 15.19
N GLU A 21 13.88 -0.03 15.40
CA GLU A 21 14.81 0.55 14.43
C GLU A 21 14.79 -0.21 13.10
N ASP A 22 14.66 -1.53 13.14
CA ASP A 22 14.56 -2.38 11.95
C ASP A 22 13.25 -2.13 11.18
N HIS A 23 12.13 -2.02 11.89
CA HIS A 23 10.82 -1.67 11.33
C HIS A 23 10.85 -0.30 10.62
N ALA A 24 11.46 0.71 11.24
CA ALA A 24 11.58 2.03 10.63
C ALA A 24 12.41 2.01 9.33
N ARG A 25 13.50 1.22 9.30
CA ARG A 25 14.31 1.02 8.09
C ARG A 25 13.53 0.25 7.02
N ASP A 26 12.80 -0.78 7.41
CA ASP A 26 11.95 -1.56 6.51
C ASP A 26 10.83 -0.70 5.90
N LEU A 27 10.22 0.20 6.68
CA LEU A 27 9.21 1.14 6.17
C LEU A 27 9.81 2.12 5.17
N LEU A 28 11.02 2.62 5.43
CA LEU A 28 11.73 3.48 4.50
C LEU A 28 12.04 2.75 3.18
N ALA A 29 12.56 1.52 3.25
CA ALA A 29 12.84 0.70 2.07
C ALA A 29 11.55 0.37 1.30
N ALA A 30 10.49 -0.03 2.01
CA ALA A 30 9.21 -0.36 1.41
C ALA A 30 8.59 0.86 0.70
N THR A 31 8.58 2.04 1.32
CA THR A 31 8.04 3.25 0.68
C THR A 31 8.83 3.67 -0.56
N ASP A 32 10.15 3.47 -0.58
CA ASP A 32 11.00 3.69 -1.77
C ASP A 32 10.67 2.67 -2.89
N GLU A 33 10.50 1.39 -2.56
CA GLU A 33 10.06 0.35 -3.51
C GLU A 33 8.65 0.64 -4.07
N MET A 34 7.71 1.08 -3.23
CA MET A 34 6.36 1.49 -3.63
C MET A 34 6.40 2.67 -4.61
N GLN A 35 7.25 3.67 -4.37
CA GLN A 35 7.41 4.83 -5.26
C GLN A 35 8.01 4.41 -6.61
N ARG A 36 9.05 3.55 -6.63
CA ARG A 36 9.60 3.00 -7.88
C ARG A 36 8.57 2.21 -8.69
N ALA A 37 7.60 1.60 -8.01
CA ALA A 37 6.50 0.86 -8.62
C ALA A 37 5.28 1.73 -9.00
N ASN A 38 5.36 3.05 -8.87
CA ASN A 38 4.29 4.02 -9.17
C ASN A 38 3.05 3.93 -8.25
N TYR A 39 3.24 3.69 -6.95
CA TYR A 39 2.19 3.75 -5.92
C TYR A 39 2.35 5.01 -5.04
N PHE A 40 2.48 6.18 -5.68
CA PHE A 40 2.83 7.43 -4.99
C PHE A 40 1.75 7.88 -4.00
N THR A 41 0.48 7.73 -4.37
CA THR A 41 -0.65 8.16 -3.54
C THR A 41 -0.76 7.29 -2.29
N PHE A 42 -0.50 5.98 -2.40
CA PHE A 42 -0.50 5.10 -1.23
C PHE A 42 0.62 5.46 -0.24
N VAL A 43 1.82 5.75 -0.75
CA VAL A 43 2.95 6.24 0.06
C VAL A 43 2.62 7.57 0.74
N MET A 44 1.94 8.46 0.03
CA MET A 44 1.47 9.72 0.58
C MET A 44 0.48 9.51 1.74
N LEU A 45 -0.46 8.57 1.60
CA LEU A 45 -1.39 8.21 2.69
C LEU A 45 -0.65 7.68 3.92
N ILE A 46 0.38 6.82 3.74
CA ILE A 46 1.22 6.36 4.86
C ILE A 46 1.86 7.55 5.58
N LYS A 47 2.48 8.47 4.84
CA LYS A 47 3.21 9.62 5.41
C LYS A 47 2.30 10.66 6.07
N MET A 48 1.06 10.79 5.61
CA MET A 48 0.07 11.70 6.19
C MET A 48 -0.68 11.07 7.37
N SER A 49 -0.63 9.75 7.53
CA SER A 49 -1.31 9.10 8.64
C SER A 49 -0.62 9.40 9.97
N PRO A 50 -1.37 9.58 11.08
CA PRO A 50 -0.80 9.60 12.41
C PRO A 50 0.06 8.35 12.64
N PRO A 51 1.20 8.45 13.38
CA PRO A 51 2.05 7.31 13.66
C PRO A 51 1.25 6.14 14.25
N ASP A 52 1.39 4.96 13.64
CA ASP A 52 0.73 3.73 14.06
C ASP A 52 1.72 2.58 13.89
N THR A 53 2.23 2.07 15.01
CA THR A 53 3.26 1.02 15.06
C THR A 53 2.85 -0.26 14.36
N ARG A 54 1.55 -0.47 14.13
CA ARG A 54 1.02 -1.62 13.36
C ARG A 54 1.29 -1.52 11.87
N LEU A 55 1.50 -0.31 11.34
CA LEU A 55 1.83 -0.07 9.94
C LEU A 55 3.35 -0.05 9.71
N GLU A 56 4.14 -0.02 10.78
CA GLU A 56 5.60 0.10 10.72
C GLU A 56 6.32 -1.25 10.62
N GLY A 57 5.66 -2.37 10.93
CA GLY A 57 6.26 -3.70 10.83
C GLY A 57 5.26 -4.86 10.90
N ASN A 58 5.71 -6.02 10.43
CA ASN A 58 4.95 -7.28 10.33
C ASN A 58 3.62 -7.13 9.57
N VAL A 59 3.67 -6.47 8.41
CA VAL A 59 2.48 -6.08 7.65
C VAL A 59 2.63 -6.39 6.16
N THR A 60 1.53 -6.78 5.52
CA THR A 60 1.41 -6.78 4.06
C THR A 60 0.44 -5.68 3.63
N PHE A 61 0.93 -4.71 2.87
CA PHE A 61 0.11 -3.69 2.24
C PHE A 61 -0.53 -4.20 0.94
N LEU A 62 -1.84 -4.00 0.80
CA LEU A 62 -2.63 -4.24 -0.40
C LEU A 62 -2.97 -2.88 -1.02
N MET A 63 -2.15 -2.43 -1.97
CA MET A 63 -2.11 -1.04 -2.42
C MET A 63 -2.96 -0.84 -3.68
N PRO A 64 -4.06 -0.08 -3.62
CA PRO A 64 -4.70 0.39 -4.84
C PRO A 64 -3.72 1.29 -5.60
N ASN A 65 -3.73 1.21 -6.93
CA ASN A 65 -2.90 2.12 -7.73
C ASN A 65 -3.44 3.56 -7.69
N ASP A 66 -2.61 4.53 -8.09
CA ASP A 66 -2.93 5.95 -8.01
C ASP A 66 -4.21 6.32 -8.78
N ARG A 67 -4.49 5.65 -9.91
CA ARG A 67 -5.73 5.86 -10.67
C ARG A 67 -6.97 5.46 -9.88
N MET A 68 -6.91 4.37 -9.12
CA MET A 68 -8.02 3.95 -8.26
C MET A 68 -8.21 4.89 -7.09
N LEU A 69 -7.11 5.39 -6.50
CA LEU A 69 -7.15 6.31 -5.36
C LEU A 69 -7.65 7.71 -5.73
N ALA A 70 -7.44 8.17 -6.98
CA ALA A 70 -7.90 9.48 -7.44
C ALA A 70 -9.43 9.68 -7.33
N ASN A 71 -10.20 8.59 -7.31
CA ASN A 71 -11.66 8.61 -7.20
C ASN A 71 -12.17 8.35 -5.77
N VAL A 72 -11.28 8.19 -4.79
CA VAL A 72 -11.65 7.93 -3.39
C VAL A 72 -11.70 9.24 -2.62
N THR A 73 -12.82 9.51 -1.95
CA THR A 73 -12.92 10.62 -1.00
C THR A 73 -12.55 10.12 0.40
N LEU A 74 -11.38 10.54 0.91
CA LEU A 74 -10.91 10.22 2.26
C LEU A 74 -10.93 11.47 3.13
N GLN A 75 -11.57 11.38 4.30
CA GLN A 75 -11.40 12.33 5.40
C GLN A 75 -10.17 11.94 6.24
N GLU A 76 -9.63 12.84 7.05
CA GLU A 76 -8.37 12.62 7.78
C GLU A 76 -8.43 11.40 8.73
N GLU A 77 -9.46 11.31 9.58
CA GLU A 77 -9.70 10.13 10.45
C GLU A 77 -9.99 8.82 9.67
N SER A 78 -10.22 8.93 8.37
CA SER A 78 -10.44 7.79 7.49
C SER A 78 -9.14 7.27 6.87
N VAL A 79 -8.04 8.03 6.90
CA VAL A 79 -6.75 7.60 6.33
C VAL A 79 -6.16 6.42 7.09
N SER A 80 -6.06 6.49 8.43
CA SER A 80 -5.58 5.35 9.22
C SER A 80 -6.47 4.13 9.03
N LYS A 81 -7.80 4.30 9.09
CA LYS A 81 -8.75 3.19 8.85
C LYS A 81 -8.61 2.61 7.45
N PHE A 82 -8.37 3.46 6.45
CA PHE A 82 -8.13 3.05 5.07
C PHE A 82 -6.88 2.20 4.96
N LEU A 83 -5.74 2.65 5.51
CA LEU A 83 -4.48 1.91 5.50
C LEU A 83 -4.61 0.57 6.23
N LEU A 84 -5.21 0.57 7.42
CA LEU A 84 -5.41 -0.63 8.22
C LEU A 84 -6.31 -1.66 7.52
N ARG A 85 -7.35 -1.19 6.81
CA ARG A 85 -8.21 -2.09 6.02
C ARG A 85 -7.46 -2.68 4.83
N HIS A 86 -6.52 -1.93 4.27
CA HIS A 86 -5.67 -2.36 3.17
C HIS A 86 -4.39 -3.07 3.64
N SER A 87 -4.41 -3.66 4.84
CA SER A 87 -3.23 -4.29 5.43
C SER A 87 -3.56 -5.63 6.08
N ILE A 88 -2.70 -6.64 5.89
CA ILE A 88 -2.76 -7.95 6.56
C ILE A 88 -1.69 -7.95 7.68
N PRO A 89 -2.00 -8.41 8.91
CA PRO A 89 -1.07 -8.44 10.05
C PRO A 89 -0.02 -9.57 9.95
N SER A 90 0.62 -9.70 8.79
CA SER A 90 1.71 -10.64 8.55
C SER A 90 2.46 -10.22 7.28
N PRO A 91 3.80 -10.35 7.20
CA PRO A 91 4.58 -10.09 5.99
C PRO A 91 4.50 -11.29 5.04
N LEU A 92 3.55 -11.26 4.11
CA LEU A 92 3.26 -12.35 3.17
C LEU A 92 3.80 -11.99 1.79
N LEU A 93 4.69 -12.83 1.27
CA LEU A 93 5.01 -12.83 -0.16
C LEU A 93 3.86 -13.47 -0.94
N PHE A 94 3.79 -13.18 -2.23
CA PHE A 94 2.76 -13.72 -3.10
C PHE A 94 2.82 -15.26 -3.20
N ASP A 95 4.01 -15.85 -3.09
CA ASP A 95 4.15 -17.31 -3.06
C ASP A 95 3.53 -17.94 -1.81
N THR A 96 3.53 -17.23 -0.69
CA THR A 96 2.83 -17.64 0.53
C THR A 96 1.32 -17.46 0.37
N LEU A 97 0.88 -16.30 -0.15
CA LEU A 97 -0.55 -16.03 -0.41
C LEU A 97 -1.18 -17.08 -1.31
N LYS A 98 -0.49 -17.50 -2.38
CA LYS A 98 -0.97 -18.55 -3.30
C LYS A 98 -1.17 -19.91 -2.65
N GLN A 99 -0.58 -20.18 -1.50
CA GLN A 99 -0.78 -21.45 -0.78
C GLN A 99 -2.12 -21.46 -0.03
N PHE A 100 -2.74 -20.31 0.19
CA PHE A 100 -4.06 -20.24 0.79
C PHE A 100 -5.13 -20.82 -0.15
N PRO A 101 -5.91 -21.80 0.31
CA PRO A 101 -7.05 -22.31 -0.44
C PRO A 101 -8.09 -21.22 -0.73
N SER A 102 -8.84 -21.39 -1.82
CA SER A 102 -10.02 -20.56 -2.07
C SER A 102 -11.03 -20.71 -0.94
N GLY A 103 -11.52 -19.58 -0.44
CA GLY A 103 -12.43 -19.52 0.73
C GLY A 103 -11.73 -19.23 2.05
N THR A 104 -10.39 -19.23 2.09
CA THR A 104 -9.65 -18.81 3.29
C THR A 104 -10.01 -17.38 3.68
N THR A 105 -10.20 -17.15 4.97
CA THR A 105 -10.37 -15.83 5.56
C THR A 105 -9.11 -15.45 6.33
N VAL A 106 -8.65 -14.21 6.15
CA VAL A 106 -7.52 -13.62 6.90
C VAL A 106 -7.96 -12.30 7.52
N PRO A 107 -7.46 -11.95 8.72
CA PRO A 107 -7.76 -10.66 9.31
C PRO A 107 -7.08 -9.53 8.53
N SER A 108 -7.70 -8.35 8.53
CA SER A 108 -6.98 -7.10 8.25
C SER A 108 -6.42 -6.49 9.55
N LEU A 109 -5.56 -5.48 9.44
CA LEU A 109 -5.14 -4.69 10.60
C LEU A 109 -6.26 -3.80 11.17
N LEU A 110 -7.32 -3.55 10.41
CA LEU A 110 -8.52 -2.89 10.93
C LEU A 110 -9.33 -3.93 11.74
N PRO A 111 -9.60 -3.68 13.04
CA PRO A 111 -10.32 -4.63 13.87
C PRO A 111 -11.68 -4.99 13.28
N ASN A 112 -12.08 -6.26 13.43
CA ASN A 112 -13.35 -6.81 12.96
C ASN A 112 -13.54 -6.79 11.43
N CYS A 113 -12.47 -6.60 10.67
CA CYS A 113 -12.49 -6.62 9.21
C CYS A 113 -11.74 -7.85 8.71
N ILE A 114 -12.49 -8.72 8.04
CA ILE A 114 -12.00 -9.98 7.48
C ILE A 114 -11.85 -9.84 5.98
N MET A 115 -10.81 -10.45 5.44
CA MET A 115 -10.55 -10.57 4.01
C MET A 115 -10.71 -12.00 3.56
N ARG A 116 -11.50 -12.23 2.51
CA ARG A 116 -11.71 -13.52 1.88
C ARG A 116 -10.83 -13.67 0.66
N ILE A 117 -10.08 -14.76 0.62
CA ILE A 117 -9.19 -15.12 -0.48
C ILE A 117 -9.92 -16.02 -1.46
N SER A 118 -9.73 -15.75 -2.74
CA SER A 118 -10.11 -16.62 -3.84
C SER A 118 -8.91 -16.78 -4.78
N ASN A 119 -8.39 -18.00 -4.83
CA ASN A 119 -7.31 -18.41 -5.69
C ASN A 119 -7.87 -19.28 -6.82
N ASN A 120 -8.12 -18.65 -7.96
CA ASN A 120 -8.68 -19.30 -9.14
C ASN A 120 -7.58 -19.70 -10.14
N GLY A 121 -6.35 -19.94 -9.68
CA GLY A 121 -5.23 -20.41 -10.50
C GLY A 121 -4.31 -19.31 -11.04
N ARG A 122 -3.56 -19.62 -12.11
CA ARG A 122 -2.24 -19.03 -12.48
C ARG A 122 -2.08 -17.52 -12.35
N LYS A 123 -3.12 -16.70 -12.52
CA LYS A 123 -3.06 -15.22 -12.37
C LYS A 123 -4.38 -14.61 -11.88
N ASN A 124 -5.20 -15.40 -11.17
CA ASN A 124 -6.50 -14.95 -10.68
C ASN A 124 -6.58 -15.14 -9.17
N PHE A 125 -5.73 -14.38 -8.47
CA PHE A 125 -5.73 -14.29 -7.02
C PHE A 125 -6.44 -13.01 -6.60
N VAL A 126 -7.45 -13.17 -5.75
CA VAL A 126 -8.41 -12.12 -5.41
C VAL A 126 -8.59 -12.08 -3.90
N VAL A 127 -8.62 -10.86 -3.34
CA VAL A 127 -8.87 -10.56 -1.93
C VAL A 127 -10.11 -9.68 -1.85
N ASN A 128 -11.17 -10.13 -1.19
CA ASN A 128 -12.47 -9.43 -1.12
C ASN A 128 -12.95 -8.94 -2.51
N ASN A 129 -12.93 -9.83 -3.50
CA ASN A 129 -13.33 -9.54 -4.88
C ASN A 129 -12.42 -8.54 -5.62
N VAL A 130 -11.29 -8.11 -5.03
CA VAL A 130 -10.28 -7.27 -5.68
C VAL A 130 -9.06 -8.08 -6.06
N LYS A 131 -8.63 -7.98 -7.32
CA LYS A 131 -7.52 -8.76 -7.87
C LYS A 131 -6.15 -8.19 -7.44
N ILE A 132 -5.20 -9.07 -7.10
CA ILE A 132 -3.78 -8.70 -7.03
C ILE A 132 -3.22 -8.61 -8.45
N ILE A 133 -2.72 -7.44 -8.83
CA ILE A 133 -2.18 -7.14 -10.17
C ILE A 133 -0.65 -6.98 -10.19
N SER A 134 -0.06 -6.57 -9.07
CA SER A 134 1.39 -6.35 -8.96
C SER A 134 1.91 -7.06 -7.70
N PRO A 135 2.27 -8.35 -7.78
CA PRO A 135 2.78 -9.09 -6.63
C PRO A 135 4.21 -8.66 -6.27
N ASN A 136 4.59 -8.87 -5.01
CA ASN A 136 5.95 -8.70 -4.48
C ASN A 136 6.62 -7.34 -4.84
N ILE A 137 5.95 -6.23 -4.56
CA ILE A 137 6.54 -4.89 -4.78
C ILE A 137 7.62 -4.60 -3.74
N CYS A 138 7.33 -4.81 -2.46
CA CYS A 138 8.32 -4.61 -1.40
C CYS A 138 8.98 -5.95 -1.05
N VAL A 139 10.29 -6.05 -1.27
CA VAL A 139 11.06 -7.29 -1.06
C VAL A 139 12.36 -7.09 -0.30
N SER A 140 12.84 -5.85 -0.19
CA SER A 140 14.13 -5.54 0.44
C SER A 140 14.12 -5.72 1.96
N GLY A 141 13.02 -5.32 2.63
CA GLY A 141 12.86 -5.50 4.08
C GLY A 141 12.46 -6.92 4.48
N SER A 142 12.32 -7.20 5.77
CA SER A 142 11.83 -8.50 6.26
C SER A 142 10.40 -8.44 6.80
N SER A 143 10.03 -7.30 7.38
CA SER A 143 8.81 -7.09 8.14
C SER A 143 7.67 -6.46 7.33
N ILE A 144 7.95 -5.91 6.13
CA ILE A 144 6.94 -5.28 5.27
C ILE A 144 6.91 -5.96 3.89
N ARG A 145 5.71 -6.33 3.47
CA ARG A 145 5.42 -6.82 2.11
C ARG A 145 4.37 -5.94 1.47
N CYS A 146 4.39 -5.85 0.15
CA CYS A 146 3.44 -5.01 -0.57
C CYS A 146 2.99 -5.68 -1.87
N HIS A 147 1.70 -5.56 -2.17
CA HIS A 147 1.10 -6.04 -3.39
C HIS A 147 0.16 -4.97 -3.94
N GLY A 148 0.25 -4.70 -5.23
CA GLY A 148 -0.69 -3.83 -5.92
C GLY A 148 -1.99 -4.55 -6.23
N ILE A 149 -3.12 -3.87 -6.00
CA ILE A 149 -4.46 -4.39 -6.22
C ILE A 149 -5.26 -3.52 -7.21
N ASP A 150 -6.19 -4.14 -7.93
CA ASP A 150 -7.02 -3.53 -8.99
C ASP A 150 -8.36 -3.03 -8.46
N GLY A 151 -8.33 -2.29 -7.35
CA GLY A 151 -9.53 -1.95 -6.61
C GLY A 151 -9.23 -1.38 -5.25
N VAL A 152 -10.27 -0.87 -4.62
CA VAL A 152 -10.25 -0.41 -3.24
C VAL A 152 -11.10 -1.37 -2.43
N LEU A 153 -10.58 -1.87 -1.32
CA LEU A 153 -11.32 -2.75 -0.43
C LEU A 153 -12.49 -1.98 0.21
N SER A 154 -13.67 -2.62 0.24
CA SER A 154 -14.94 -2.01 0.69
C SER A 154 -14.82 -1.32 2.05
N GLN A 155 -15.50 -0.18 2.22
CA GLN A 155 -15.55 0.52 3.50
C GLN A 155 -16.23 -0.31 4.60
N THR A 156 -17.16 -1.19 4.20
CA THR A 156 -17.89 -2.08 5.10
C THR A 156 -17.09 -3.33 5.40
N CYS A 157 -16.90 -3.60 6.69
CA CYS A 157 -16.30 -4.83 7.15
C CYS A 157 -17.39 -5.88 7.33
N THR A 158 -17.29 -6.98 6.60
CA THR A 158 -18.19 -8.12 6.79
C THR A 158 -17.81 -8.84 8.08
N LEU A 159 -18.63 -8.64 9.11
CA LEU A 159 -18.67 -9.56 10.25
C LEU A 159 -19.29 -10.86 9.74
N GLU A 160 -18.53 -11.95 9.68
CA GLU A 160 -19.11 -13.29 9.50
C GLU A 160 -19.80 -13.74 10.80
N ASN A 161 -20.83 -13.01 11.24
CA ASN A 161 -21.76 -13.49 12.26
C ASN A 161 -22.87 -14.27 11.55
N ASN A 162 -22.70 -15.58 11.46
CA ASN A 162 -23.81 -16.49 11.21
C ASN A 162 -24.75 -16.45 12.42
N HIS A 163 -25.76 -15.58 12.37
CA HIS A 163 -27.14 -15.93 12.71
C HIS A 163 -28.10 -14.85 12.21
N ASN A 164 -29.06 -15.32 11.41
CA ASN A 164 -30.31 -14.71 10.97
C ASN A 164 -30.31 -14.03 9.60
N HIS A 165 -31.14 -14.61 8.74
CA HIS A 165 -31.59 -14.11 7.45
C HIS A 165 -31.92 -12.61 7.50
N GLY A 166 -31.09 -11.82 6.84
CA GLY A 166 -31.36 -10.43 6.47
C GLY A 166 -31.02 -10.26 4.99
N VAL A 167 -32.06 -10.07 4.20
CA VAL A 167 -32.11 -9.79 2.76
C VAL A 167 -30.88 -9.01 2.23
N PRO A 168 -30.31 -9.37 1.05
CA PRO A 168 -29.29 -8.55 0.42
C PRO A 168 -29.86 -7.15 0.10
N ILE A 169 -29.28 -6.12 0.70
CA ILE A 169 -29.51 -4.73 0.30
C ILE A 169 -28.95 -4.59 -1.12
N PRO A 170 -29.72 -4.16 -2.13
CA PRO A 170 -29.20 -3.93 -3.47
C PRO A 170 -28.19 -2.77 -3.45
N PRO A 171 -27.18 -2.76 -4.34
CA PRO A 171 -26.35 -1.57 -4.55
C PRO A 171 -27.25 -0.36 -4.90
N PRO A 172 -26.84 0.88 -4.58
CA PRO A 172 -27.64 2.06 -4.88
C PRO A 172 -27.94 2.11 -6.38
N GLN A 173 -29.23 1.98 -6.71
CA GLN A 173 -29.73 2.08 -8.07
C GLN A 173 -29.58 3.53 -8.54
N TYR A 174 -28.70 3.74 -9.51
CA TYR A 174 -28.77 4.92 -10.37
C TYR A 174 -30.05 4.80 -11.20
N ASN A 175 -31.04 5.66 -10.92
CA ASN A 175 -32.26 5.78 -11.69
C ASN A 175 -31.95 6.36 -13.07
N ASN A 176 -31.76 5.49 -14.06
CA ASN A 176 -31.89 5.87 -15.46
C ASN A 176 -33.22 5.33 -15.95
N THR A 177 -34.13 6.26 -16.19
CA THR A 177 -35.42 6.07 -16.86
C THR A 177 -35.28 5.21 -18.11
N ASN A 178 -35.99 4.08 -18.14
CA ASN A 178 -36.16 3.27 -19.35
C ASN A 178 -36.75 4.13 -20.46
N THR A 179 -35.98 4.34 -21.53
CA THR A 179 -36.53 4.61 -22.87
C THR A 179 -36.06 3.47 -23.77
N SER A 180 -37.04 2.68 -24.20
CA SER A 180 -36.88 1.61 -25.18
C SER A 180 -36.37 2.18 -26.49
N CYS A 181 -35.18 1.78 -26.94
CA CYS A 181 -34.71 2.06 -28.30
C CYS A 181 -35.01 0.84 -29.18
N GLU A 182 -36.18 0.88 -29.77
CA GLU A 182 -36.60 0.11 -30.92
C GLU A 182 -35.58 0.32 -32.07
N ALA A 183 -35.15 -0.77 -32.69
CA ALA A 183 -34.18 -0.73 -33.79
C ALA A 183 -34.80 -0.03 -35.01
N SER A 184 -34.26 1.14 -35.36
CA SER A 184 -34.57 1.83 -36.62
C SER A 184 -33.76 1.23 -37.78
N PRO A 185 -34.29 1.28 -39.03
CA PRO A 185 -33.66 0.67 -40.21
C PRO A 185 -32.38 1.41 -40.66
N PRO A 186 -31.52 0.77 -41.49
CA PRO A 186 -30.24 1.35 -41.89
C PRO A 186 -30.42 2.58 -42.78
N ILE A 187 -29.79 3.69 -42.38
CA ILE A 187 -29.67 4.92 -43.18
C ILE A 187 -28.49 4.76 -44.17
N PRO A 188 -28.59 5.24 -45.43
CA PRO A 188 -27.51 5.12 -46.41
C PRO A 188 -26.30 6.00 -46.05
N SER A 189 -25.10 5.50 -46.31
CA SER A 189 -23.83 6.21 -46.06
C SER A 189 -23.72 7.50 -46.90
N PRO A 190 -23.18 8.60 -46.34
CA PRO A 190 -22.87 9.80 -47.13
C PRO A 190 -21.59 9.58 -47.95
N SER A 191 -21.66 9.93 -49.23
CA SER A 191 -20.49 10.03 -50.12
C SER A 191 -19.67 11.28 -49.77
N PHE A 192 -18.43 11.10 -49.35
CA PHE A 192 -17.47 12.19 -49.19
C PHE A 192 -16.82 12.52 -50.55
N PRO A 193 -16.72 13.80 -50.96
CA PRO A 193 -15.88 14.18 -52.09
C PRO A 193 -14.39 14.06 -51.71
N SER A 194 -13.59 13.55 -52.64
CA SER A 194 -12.13 13.43 -52.49
C SER A 194 -11.45 14.80 -52.42
N PRO A 195 -10.41 14.99 -51.59
CA PRO A 195 -9.64 16.22 -51.59
C PRO A 195 -8.71 16.30 -52.81
N PRO A 196 -8.42 17.51 -53.34
CA PRO A 196 -7.57 17.68 -54.50
C PRO A 196 -6.11 17.37 -54.18
N TYR A 197 -5.49 16.61 -55.08
CA TYR A 197 -4.04 16.40 -55.12
C TYR A 197 -3.33 17.74 -55.27
N THR A 198 -2.55 18.11 -54.27
CA THR A 198 -1.49 19.10 -54.41
C THR A 198 -0.19 18.37 -54.09
N GLY A 199 0.56 18.03 -55.13
CA GLY A 199 1.87 17.46 -54.99
C GLY A 199 2.84 18.55 -54.59
N ASP A 200 3.44 18.42 -53.41
CA ASP A 200 4.71 19.08 -53.10
C ASP A 200 5.62 18.10 -52.37
N ASN A 201 6.74 17.85 -53.03
CA ASN A 201 7.85 17.00 -52.67
C ASN A 201 8.79 17.79 -51.74
N ILE A 202 8.79 17.51 -50.43
CA ILE A 202 9.86 17.96 -49.52
C ILE A 202 10.12 16.86 -48.49
N ASN A 203 11.39 16.43 -48.42
CA ASN A 203 11.96 15.40 -47.55
C ASN A 203 11.52 15.45 -46.07
N PRO A 204 11.54 14.32 -45.34
CA PRO A 204 11.25 14.30 -43.90
C PRO A 204 12.35 15.00 -43.08
N PRO A 205 12.01 15.74 -42.01
CA PRO A 205 12.99 16.35 -41.14
C PRO A 205 13.68 15.30 -40.26
N ILE A 206 15.01 15.36 -40.21
CA ILE A 206 15.85 14.63 -39.26
C ILE A 206 15.63 15.23 -37.87
N TRP A 207 15.07 14.44 -36.95
CA TRP A 207 14.92 14.84 -35.56
C TRP A 207 16.24 14.58 -34.82
N ILE A 208 17.02 15.64 -34.59
CA ILE A 208 18.22 15.57 -33.74
C ILE A 208 17.76 15.64 -32.29
N ALA A 209 18.02 14.57 -31.53
CA ALA A 209 17.82 14.56 -30.09
C ALA A 209 18.88 15.44 -29.40
N PRO A 210 18.53 16.30 -28.42
CA PRO A 210 19.51 17.05 -27.65
C PRO A 210 20.27 16.12 -26.69
N SER A 211 21.60 16.21 -26.70
CA SER A 211 22.48 15.55 -25.73
C SER A 211 22.30 16.13 -24.32
N PRO A 212 22.44 15.32 -23.25
CA PRO A 212 22.31 15.81 -21.89
C PRO A 212 23.53 16.67 -21.50
N THR A 213 23.26 17.90 -21.06
CA THR A 213 24.24 18.79 -20.44
C THR A 213 24.54 18.30 -19.02
N ILE A 214 25.79 17.92 -18.77
CA ILE A 214 26.33 17.64 -17.43
C ILE A 214 26.55 19.00 -16.74
N SER A 215 25.80 19.27 -15.66
CA SER A 215 26.16 20.32 -14.70
C SER A 215 26.68 19.67 -13.41
N ASN A 216 27.99 19.79 -13.21
CA ASN A 216 28.65 19.53 -11.93
C ASN A 216 28.45 20.72 -10.97
N GLY A 217 28.18 20.41 -9.71
CA GLY A 217 28.11 21.35 -8.58
C GLY A 217 26.85 21.08 -7.77
N GLU A 218 26.84 20.89 -6.46
CA GLU A 218 27.84 21.02 -5.39
C GLU A 218 27.27 20.24 -4.21
N ARG A 219 28.14 19.57 -3.44
CA ARG A 219 27.76 18.75 -2.29
C ARG A 219 27.60 19.68 -1.08
N HIS A 220 26.37 20.02 -0.71
CA HIS A 220 26.09 20.70 0.56
C HIS A 220 25.78 19.66 1.64
N GLU A 221 26.76 19.40 2.49
CA GLU A 221 26.52 18.89 3.83
C GLU A 221 25.70 19.92 4.63
N TYR A 222 24.57 19.49 5.19
CA TYR A 222 23.98 20.18 6.33
C TYR A 222 23.79 19.20 7.48
N SER A 223 24.59 19.47 8.50
CA SER A 223 24.66 18.87 9.82
C SER A 223 23.53 19.39 10.71
N GLY A 224 23.10 18.57 11.66
CA GLY A 224 22.48 19.03 12.91
C GLY A 224 20.99 18.72 13.07
N SER A 225 20.67 17.47 13.43
CA SER A 225 19.38 17.13 14.05
C SER A 225 19.50 17.29 15.57
N PRO A 226 18.52 17.92 16.27
CA PRO A 226 18.55 18.06 17.72
C PRO A 226 18.20 16.71 18.36
N ARG A 227 19.22 16.03 18.87
CA ARG A 227 19.05 14.86 19.74
C ARG A 227 18.44 15.29 21.08
N TRP A 228 17.13 15.11 21.18
CA TRP A 228 16.42 14.58 22.34
C TRP A 228 17.20 14.51 23.66
N PHE A 229 17.11 15.57 24.46
CA PHE A 229 17.59 15.67 25.85
C PHE A 229 16.84 14.76 26.86
N PHE A 230 16.14 13.72 26.40
CA PHE A 230 15.37 12.81 27.26
C PHE A 230 16.03 11.45 27.50
N TYR A 231 17.06 11.09 26.73
CA TYR A 231 17.71 9.77 26.84
C TYR A 231 18.72 9.67 27.99
N ASP A 232 19.40 10.77 28.34
CA ASP A 232 20.42 10.76 29.40
C ASP A 232 19.82 10.55 30.79
N ALA A 233 18.67 11.17 31.08
CA ALA A 233 18.03 11.03 32.39
C ALA A 233 17.56 9.58 32.66
N TYR A 234 17.10 8.87 31.61
CA TYR A 234 16.63 7.50 31.73
C TYR A 234 17.78 6.50 31.92
N LEU A 235 18.89 6.69 31.19
CA LEU A 235 20.09 5.86 31.36
C LEU A 235 20.71 6.05 32.74
N ILE A 236 20.79 7.30 33.21
CA ILE A 236 21.28 7.63 34.55
C ILE A 236 20.36 7.01 35.62
N PHE A 237 19.04 7.05 35.45
CA PHE A 237 18.10 6.46 36.40
C PHE A 237 18.25 4.93 36.50
N ILE A 238 18.43 4.25 35.37
CA ILE A 238 18.68 2.79 35.35
C ILE A 238 20.02 2.44 36.00
N VAL A 239 21.07 3.20 35.72
CA VAL A 239 22.39 3.00 36.33
C VAL A 239 22.31 3.23 37.85
N CYS A 240 21.64 4.28 38.31
CA CYS A 240 21.43 4.53 39.74
C CYS A 240 20.60 3.43 40.42
N LEU A 241 19.56 2.90 39.75
CA LEU A 241 18.79 1.77 40.26
C LEU A 241 19.68 0.53 40.42
N MET A 242 20.52 0.22 39.42
CA MET A 242 21.43 -0.93 39.45
C MET A 242 22.46 -0.84 40.60
N PHE A 243 22.96 0.36 40.91
CA PHE A 243 23.87 0.58 42.05
C PHE A 243 23.15 0.60 43.41
N SER A 244 21.83 0.76 43.45
CA SER A 244 21.06 0.76 44.72
C SER A 244 20.78 -0.66 45.25
N PHE A 245 21.10 -1.70 44.47
CA PHE A 245 20.92 -3.12 44.84
C PHE A 245 22.26 -3.88 45.01
N LEU A 246 23.40 -3.18 45.04
CA LEU A 246 24.71 -3.75 45.41
C LEU A 246 25.02 -3.53 46.89
#